data_AF-A0A2A5VSQ0-F1
#
_entry.id   AF-A0A2A5VSQ0-F1
#
_cell.length_a   1.000
_cell.length_b   1.000
_cell.length_c   1.000
_cell.angle_alpha   90.00
_cell.angle_beta   90.00
_cell.angle_gamma   90.00
#
_symmetry.space_group_name_H-M   'P 1'
#
loop_
_entity.id
_entity.type
_entity.pdbx_description
1 polymer ?
#
loop_
_entity_poly.entity_id
_entity_poly.type
_entity_poly.pdbx_seq_one_letter_code
_entity_poly.pdbx_strand_id
1 'polypeptide(L)'
;MDRLNQFGVIELDEVLDAMRQCPRGVHALPFPLADEMTNLEASSLRIPWYSTVGMYHSLLPGLFETCQIMQLLQIEKGDSVLLLGPRGNWWTELLMYIGAEKIVVVEADDVRRQTLSDRWDNLRLDVVAKAFGCDVELIGVGQLDDCTPESGFDRVLSTGMFPALPLSVMMRVQDEGYAVLPIEHGGRSMLQLIQHHGEGELMAQSVACWDVDPWPEEVLIGFETGADIGVGNSVQECRLSIEAAWCEANSVPTRDRFGPARMLDMVERVWYSIDPVHSDVPEGESGGFRERISDDLFRMGHVLLQMGIFELSSEHQGEAFRLAPTAESATFLGWSLSEMDDTWGALGWCRKAIETDERLGNPWNDIGAILLQMEQPTAAIPWLAAATRSQRYDAPGHPWSNLARAHEALGNKMASYDAARTALEHSPNDENCLRIMDDLSGFLL
;
A
#
# COMPACT_ATOMS: atom_id res chain seq x y z
N MET A 1 -11.85 6.83 -5.38
CA MET A 1 -12.36 7.73 -4.31
C MET A 1 -13.69 7.26 -3.73
N ASP A 2 -14.72 7.00 -4.54
CA ASP A 2 -16.04 6.59 -4.01
C ASP A 2 -16.01 5.34 -3.11
N ARG A 3 -15.09 4.41 -3.35
CA ARG A 3 -14.89 3.23 -2.48
C ARG A 3 -14.30 3.59 -1.12
N LEU A 4 -13.30 4.47 -1.07
CA LEU A 4 -12.74 4.94 0.21
C LEU A 4 -13.82 5.65 1.03
N ASN A 5 -14.71 6.41 0.38
CA ASN A 5 -15.89 6.99 1.01
C ASN A 5 -16.87 5.91 1.51
N GLN A 6 -17.19 4.91 0.69
CA GLN A 6 -18.07 3.78 1.09
C GLN A 6 -17.52 2.98 2.27
N PHE A 7 -16.19 2.83 2.36
CA PHE A 7 -15.52 2.18 3.49
C PHE A 7 -15.39 3.08 4.73
N GLY A 8 -15.91 4.31 4.70
CA GLY A 8 -15.83 5.26 5.81
C GLY A 8 -14.41 5.75 6.09
N VAL A 9 -13.51 5.66 5.11
CA VAL A 9 -12.12 6.13 5.25
C VAL A 9 -12.05 7.67 5.17
N ILE A 10 -13.00 8.28 4.48
CA ILE A 10 -13.07 9.74 4.30
C ILE A 10 -14.41 10.21 4.84
N GLU A 11 -14.36 11.04 5.87
CA GLU A 11 -15.50 11.63 6.56
C GLU A 11 -15.65 13.13 6.24
N LEU A 12 -14.56 13.80 5.86
CA LEU A 12 -14.57 15.23 5.49
C LEU A 12 -14.79 15.40 3.99
N ASP A 13 -15.86 16.12 3.62
CA ASP A 13 -16.25 16.36 2.23
C ASP A 13 -15.19 17.15 1.47
N GLU A 14 -14.53 18.13 2.11
CA GLU A 14 -13.48 18.94 1.52
C GLU A 14 -12.26 18.10 1.12
N VAL A 15 -11.88 17.12 1.95
CA VAL A 15 -10.80 16.17 1.63
C VAL A 15 -11.20 15.23 0.51
N LEU A 16 -12.44 14.72 0.53
CA LEU A 16 -12.95 13.87 -0.54
C LEU A 16 -12.94 14.59 -1.89
N ASP A 17 -13.40 15.84 -1.91
CA ASP A 17 -13.46 16.66 -3.11
C ASP A 17 -12.08 17.08 -3.60
N ALA A 18 -11.13 17.40 -2.71
CA ALA A 18 -9.74 17.63 -3.09
C ALA A 18 -9.10 16.39 -3.72
N MET A 19 -9.25 15.22 -3.10
CA MET A 19 -8.70 13.96 -3.61
C MET A 19 -9.31 13.52 -4.95
N ARG A 20 -10.55 13.94 -5.26
CA ARG A 20 -11.17 13.73 -6.59
C ARG A 20 -10.62 14.67 -7.66
N GLN A 21 -10.22 15.87 -7.27
CA GLN A 21 -9.75 16.92 -8.19
C GLN A 21 -8.24 16.85 -8.44
N CYS A 22 -7.47 16.30 -7.51
CA CYS A 22 -6.00 16.30 -7.54
C CYS A 22 -5.44 14.87 -7.73
N PRO A 23 -5.37 14.36 -8.98
CA PRO A 23 -4.82 13.03 -9.24
C PRO A 23 -3.31 12.99 -8.97
N ARG A 24 -2.88 12.05 -8.12
CA ARG A 24 -1.47 11.97 -7.70
C ARG A 24 -0.49 11.65 -8.81
N GLY A 25 -0.90 10.94 -9.87
CA GLY A 25 0.02 10.52 -10.93
C GLY A 25 0.63 11.67 -11.72
N VAL A 26 -0.07 12.82 -11.80
CA VAL A 26 0.44 14.04 -12.46
C VAL A 26 1.67 14.60 -11.75
N HIS A 27 1.83 14.32 -10.45
CA HIS A 27 2.97 14.75 -9.65
C HIS A 27 4.10 13.73 -9.58
N ALA A 28 3.89 12.51 -10.10
CA ALA A 28 4.88 11.45 -10.11
C ALA A 28 5.89 11.65 -11.25
N LEU A 29 6.97 10.86 -11.23
CA LEU A 29 7.80 10.67 -12.41
C LEU A 29 6.97 10.06 -13.54
N PRO A 30 7.30 10.34 -14.82
CA PRO A 30 6.62 9.71 -15.95
C PRO A 30 6.62 8.18 -15.80
N PHE A 31 5.46 7.57 -15.86
CA PHE A 31 5.34 6.12 -15.77
C PHE A 31 5.65 5.48 -17.13
N PRO A 32 6.67 4.60 -17.24
CA PRO A 32 7.10 4.04 -18.53
C PRO A 32 6.05 3.22 -19.28
N LEU A 33 5.01 2.72 -18.60
CA LEU A 33 3.94 1.89 -19.18
C LEU A 33 2.57 2.58 -19.11
N ALA A 34 2.52 3.92 -19.12
CA ALA A 34 1.27 4.68 -18.99
C ALA A 34 0.23 4.34 -20.08
N ASP A 35 0.67 3.99 -21.30
CA ASP A 35 -0.21 3.58 -22.39
C ASP A 35 -0.85 2.20 -22.16
N GLU A 36 -0.23 1.37 -21.32
CA GLU A 36 -0.71 0.02 -21.02
C GLU A 36 -1.48 -0.04 -19.72
N MET A 37 -1.13 0.76 -18.72
CA MET A 37 -1.78 0.77 -17.41
C MET A 37 -2.18 2.20 -17.02
N THR A 38 -3.47 2.47 -17.08
CA THR A 38 -4.01 3.82 -16.86
C THR A 38 -4.25 4.14 -15.39
N ASN A 39 -4.40 3.12 -14.53
CA ASN A 39 -4.90 3.29 -13.17
C ASN A 39 -3.85 3.01 -12.08
N LEU A 40 -2.56 2.98 -12.42
CA LEU A 40 -1.50 2.75 -11.42
C LEU A 40 -1.51 3.81 -10.31
N GLU A 41 -1.86 5.06 -10.66
CA GLU A 41 -2.03 6.13 -9.69
C GLU A 41 -3.17 5.88 -8.69
N ALA A 42 -4.16 5.06 -9.02
CA ALA A 42 -5.23 4.68 -8.08
C ALA A 42 -4.88 3.45 -7.23
N SER A 43 -3.76 2.79 -7.53
CA SER A 43 -3.33 1.59 -6.80
C SER A 43 -2.94 1.88 -5.36
N SER A 44 -2.81 0.82 -4.55
CA SER A 44 -2.30 0.92 -3.19
C SER A 44 -0.77 1.06 -3.17
N LEU A 45 -0.06 1.03 -4.30
CA LEU A 45 1.39 1.23 -4.35
C LEU A 45 1.78 2.69 -4.09
N ARG A 46 2.99 2.88 -3.59
CA ARG A 46 3.66 4.19 -3.62
C ARG A 46 4.25 4.39 -5.00
N ILE A 47 4.29 5.65 -5.43
CA ILE A 47 4.81 6.03 -6.74
C ILE A 47 5.89 7.10 -6.58
N PRO A 48 7.00 7.04 -7.32
CA PRO A 48 8.10 7.96 -7.13
C PRO A 48 7.78 9.31 -7.77
N TRP A 49 8.04 10.41 -7.06
CA TRP A 49 8.09 11.73 -7.69
C TRP A 49 9.52 12.18 -7.96
N TYR A 50 10.51 11.56 -7.32
CA TYR A 50 11.93 11.84 -7.48
C TYR A 50 12.73 10.57 -7.81
N SER A 51 13.78 10.68 -8.62
CA SER A 51 14.48 9.50 -9.14
C SER A 51 15.29 8.74 -8.09
N THR A 52 15.75 9.42 -7.05
CA THR A 52 16.53 8.81 -5.96
C THR A 52 15.60 8.36 -4.85
N VAL A 53 14.91 7.24 -5.04
CA VAL A 53 13.87 6.79 -4.10
C VAL A 53 14.39 6.42 -2.71
N GLY A 54 15.69 6.12 -2.56
CA GLY A 54 16.29 5.89 -1.24
C GLY A 54 16.34 7.15 -0.35
N MET A 55 16.18 8.35 -0.92
CA MET A 55 16.10 9.58 -0.13
C MET A 55 14.74 9.70 0.57
N TYR A 56 14.73 10.31 1.74
CA TYR A 56 13.53 10.62 2.51
C TYR A 56 12.52 11.45 1.69
N HIS A 57 11.22 11.22 1.89
CA HIS A 57 10.11 11.95 1.25
C HIS A 57 10.04 11.88 -0.30
N SER A 58 10.79 11.00 -0.96
CA SER A 58 10.90 10.91 -2.45
C SER A 58 9.71 10.20 -3.14
N LEU A 59 8.76 9.69 -2.35
CA LEU A 59 7.60 8.92 -2.80
C LEU A 59 6.30 9.68 -2.53
N LEU A 60 5.32 9.48 -3.40
CA LEU A 60 3.93 9.83 -3.16
C LEU A 60 3.26 8.65 -2.42
N PRO A 61 2.74 8.87 -1.19
CA PRO A 61 2.04 7.82 -0.42
C PRO A 61 0.78 7.32 -1.11
N GLY A 62 0.24 6.20 -0.62
CA GLY A 62 -1.04 5.66 -1.06
C GLY A 62 -2.21 6.60 -0.79
N LEU A 63 -3.33 6.37 -1.47
CA LEU A 63 -4.53 7.19 -1.30
C LEU A 63 -5.09 7.09 0.13
N PHE A 64 -5.05 5.89 0.72
CA PHE A 64 -5.53 5.66 2.09
C PHE A 64 -4.76 6.52 3.09
N GLU A 65 -3.43 6.43 3.09
CA GLU A 65 -2.57 7.16 4.02
C GLU A 65 -2.71 8.67 3.85
N THR A 66 -2.75 9.13 2.60
CA THR A 66 -2.94 10.54 2.28
C THR A 66 -4.28 11.06 2.80
N CYS A 67 -5.38 10.33 2.56
CA CYS A 67 -6.71 10.73 3.04
C CYS A 67 -6.76 10.83 4.57
N GLN A 68 -6.18 9.85 5.28
CA GLN A 68 -6.17 9.84 6.74
C GLN A 68 -5.41 11.06 7.29
N ILE A 69 -4.23 11.36 6.73
CA ILE A 69 -3.40 12.46 7.20
C ILE A 69 -4.03 13.82 6.88
N MET A 70 -4.59 13.99 5.68
CA MET A 70 -5.26 15.24 5.31
C MET A 70 -6.47 15.53 6.20
N GLN A 71 -7.22 14.51 6.62
CA GLN A 71 -8.32 14.68 7.56
C GLN A 71 -7.87 15.04 8.97
N LEU A 72 -6.74 14.48 9.44
CA LEU A 72 -6.18 14.83 10.74
C LEU A 72 -5.80 16.32 10.82
N LEU A 73 -5.48 16.96 9.69
CA LEU A 73 -5.17 18.38 9.65
C LEU A 73 -6.38 19.30 9.81
N GLN A 74 -7.62 18.81 9.67
CA GLN A 74 -8.87 19.58 9.83
C GLN A 74 -8.73 21.04 9.38
N ILE A 75 -8.25 21.23 8.14
CA ILE A 75 -7.97 22.56 7.60
C ILE A 75 -9.28 23.29 7.40
N GLU A 76 -9.36 24.50 7.95
CA GLU A 76 -10.45 25.41 7.71
C GLU A 76 -10.07 26.42 6.61
N LYS A 77 -11.10 27.00 5.99
CA LYS A 77 -10.89 28.01 4.95
C LYS A 77 -10.25 29.26 5.57
N GLY A 78 -9.06 29.62 5.09
CA GLY A 78 -8.29 30.74 5.63
C GLY A 78 -7.05 30.32 6.41
N ASP A 79 -6.90 29.02 6.70
CA ASP A 79 -5.76 28.53 7.47
C ASP A 79 -4.42 28.75 6.74
N SER A 80 -3.41 29.07 7.53
CA SER A 80 -2.00 29.04 7.16
C SER A 80 -1.39 27.69 7.56
N VAL A 81 -0.69 27.06 6.61
CA VAL A 81 -0.15 25.71 6.77
C VAL A 81 1.36 25.69 6.54
N LEU A 82 2.11 25.11 7.48
CA LEU A 82 3.51 24.76 7.30
C LEU A 82 3.63 23.29 6.94
N LEU A 83 4.16 22.99 5.75
CA LEU A 83 4.44 21.63 5.27
C LEU A 83 5.94 21.37 5.27
N LEU A 84 6.41 20.54 6.19
CA LEU A 84 7.81 20.10 6.29
C LEU A 84 8.00 18.78 5.53
N GLY A 85 8.82 18.82 4.49
CA GLY A 85 9.13 17.64 3.68
C GLY A 85 7.98 17.30 2.73
N PRO A 86 7.78 18.06 1.65
CA PRO A 86 6.69 17.80 0.72
C PRO A 86 6.81 16.42 0.04
N ARG A 87 5.66 15.76 -0.16
CA ARG A 87 5.55 14.54 -0.97
C ARG A 87 5.27 14.94 -2.42
N GLY A 88 6.30 15.47 -3.09
CA GLY A 88 6.16 16.16 -4.36
C GLY A 88 5.28 17.41 -4.22
N ASN A 89 4.76 17.94 -5.33
CA ASN A 89 3.80 19.05 -5.28
C ASN A 89 2.37 18.59 -4.91
N TRP A 90 2.11 17.29 -4.83
CA TRP A 90 0.75 16.75 -4.69
C TRP A 90 0.10 17.15 -3.36
N TRP A 91 0.82 16.99 -2.25
CA TRP A 91 0.28 17.36 -0.95
C TRP A 91 0.08 18.87 -0.82
N THR A 92 0.96 19.69 -1.41
CA THR A 92 0.76 21.15 -1.50
C THR A 92 -0.52 21.49 -2.27
N GLU A 93 -0.78 20.85 -3.40
CA GLU A 93 -2.03 21.05 -4.16
C GLU A 93 -3.26 20.59 -3.37
N LEU A 94 -3.19 19.45 -2.68
CA LEU A 94 -4.30 18.98 -1.83
C LEU A 94 -4.65 20.00 -0.74
N LEU A 95 -3.65 20.51 0.00
CA LEU A 95 -3.86 21.52 1.05
C LEU A 95 -4.54 22.78 0.51
N MET A 96 -4.14 23.22 -0.68
CA MET A 96 -4.75 24.36 -1.39
C MET A 96 -6.23 24.08 -1.74
N TYR A 97 -6.54 22.89 -2.27
CA TYR A 97 -7.92 22.53 -2.61
C TYR A 97 -8.82 22.31 -1.39
N ILE A 98 -8.25 21.86 -0.27
CA ILE A 98 -9.00 21.68 0.99
C ILE A 98 -9.41 23.05 1.56
N GLY A 99 -8.56 24.08 1.43
CA GLY A 99 -8.96 25.46 1.78
C GLY A 99 -7.88 26.35 2.40
N ALA A 100 -6.61 25.92 2.42
CA ALA A 100 -5.52 26.73 2.95
C ALA A 100 -5.38 28.05 2.17
N GLU A 101 -5.27 29.18 2.88
CA GLU A 101 -5.02 30.50 2.29
C GLU A 101 -3.53 30.78 2.14
N LYS A 102 -2.69 30.21 3.02
CA LYS A 102 -1.24 30.30 2.93
C LYS A 102 -0.61 28.94 3.15
N ILE A 103 0.34 28.54 2.30
CA ILE A 103 1.09 27.30 2.44
C ILE A 103 2.59 27.61 2.33
N VAL A 104 3.32 27.40 3.41
CA VAL A 104 4.78 27.46 3.42
C VAL A 104 5.31 26.04 3.35
N VAL A 105 6.02 25.72 2.28
CA VAL A 105 6.54 24.38 2.00
C VAL A 105 8.06 24.38 2.19
N VAL A 106 8.55 23.57 3.12
CA VAL A 106 9.98 23.46 3.41
C VAL A 106 10.55 22.20 2.77
N GLU A 107 11.39 22.39 1.76
CA GLU A 107 12.26 21.36 1.19
C GLU A 107 13.72 21.82 1.37
N ALA A 108 14.44 21.10 2.22
CA ALA A 108 15.74 21.50 2.68
C ALA A 108 16.83 21.30 1.60
N ASP A 109 16.61 20.37 0.67
CA ASP A 109 17.50 20.14 -0.47
C ASP A 109 17.18 21.12 -1.61
N ASP A 110 18.15 21.98 -1.96
CA ASP A 110 18.01 23.01 -3.00
C ASP A 110 17.64 22.46 -4.39
N VAL A 111 18.18 21.30 -4.77
CA VAL A 111 17.91 20.69 -6.08
C VAL A 111 16.48 20.18 -6.13
N ARG A 112 16.03 19.51 -5.06
CA ARG A 112 14.66 19.04 -4.94
C ARG A 112 13.68 20.21 -4.87
N ARG A 113 14.03 21.28 -4.15
CA ARG A 113 13.22 22.49 -4.07
C ARG A 113 13.08 23.17 -5.44
N GLN A 114 14.17 23.27 -6.22
CA GLN A 114 14.11 23.76 -7.59
C GLN A 114 13.23 22.85 -8.47
N THR A 115 13.35 21.53 -8.31
CA THR A 115 12.51 20.57 -9.05
C THR A 115 11.02 20.77 -8.73
N LEU A 116 10.67 21.00 -7.46
CA LEU A 116 9.30 21.30 -7.04
C LEU A 116 8.81 22.63 -7.64
N SER A 117 9.65 23.66 -7.68
CA SER A 117 9.32 24.96 -8.28
C SER A 117 9.06 24.82 -9.78
N ASP A 118 9.97 24.16 -10.52
CA ASP A 118 9.84 23.96 -11.95
C ASP A 118 8.58 23.16 -12.29
N ARG A 119 8.26 22.12 -11.50
CA ARG A 119 7.04 21.33 -11.67
C ARG A 119 5.78 22.12 -11.35
N TRP A 120 5.78 22.91 -10.28
CA TRP A 120 4.67 23.80 -9.92
C TRP A 120 4.31 24.73 -11.07
N ASP A 121 5.31 25.35 -11.70
CA ASP A 121 5.13 26.24 -12.84
C ASP A 121 4.70 25.48 -14.11
N ASN A 122 5.31 24.33 -14.40
CA ASN A 122 4.97 23.52 -15.58
C ASN A 122 3.53 23.00 -15.55
N LEU A 123 3.03 22.66 -14.36
CA LEU A 123 1.64 22.26 -14.12
C LEU A 123 0.69 23.46 -14.04
N ARG A 124 1.21 24.70 -14.13
CA ARG A 124 0.45 25.96 -14.01
C ARG A 124 -0.26 26.11 -12.66
N LEU A 125 0.27 25.46 -11.63
CA LEU A 125 -0.28 25.53 -10.27
C LEU A 125 -0.11 26.92 -9.66
N ASP A 126 0.84 27.73 -10.17
CA ASP A 126 0.97 29.16 -9.85
C ASP A 126 -0.30 29.96 -10.22
N VAL A 127 -0.94 29.62 -11.34
CA VAL A 127 -2.19 30.24 -11.80
C VAL A 127 -3.37 29.70 -11.00
N VAL A 128 -3.37 28.40 -10.72
CA VAL A 128 -4.42 27.76 -9.90
C VAL A 128 -4.41 28.36 -8.50
N ALA A 129 -3.26 28.43 -7.83
CA ALA A 129 -3.10 29.04 -6.51
C ALA A 129 -3.65 30.47 -6.46
N LYS A 130 -3.31 31.30 -7.46
CA LYS A 130 -3.88 32.67 -7.58
C LYS A 130 -5.40 32.67 -7.74
N ALA A 131 -5.97 31.71 -8.45
CA ALA A 131 -7.43 31.60 -8.61
C ALA A 131 -8.13 31.17 -7.31
N PHE A 132 -7.46 30.33 -6.50
CA PHE A 132 -7.91 29.96 -5.15
C PHE A 132 -7.66 31.07 -4.12
N GLY A 133 -6.81 32.05 -4.43
CA GLY A 133 -6.35 33.05 -3.46
C GLY A 133 -5.40 32.46 -2.42
N CYS A 134 -4.72 31.36 -2.76
CA CYS A 134 -3.77 30.68 -1.90
C CYS A 134 -2.35 31.18 -2.20
N ASP A 135 -1.65 31.69 -1.19
CA ASP A 135 -0.24 32.07 -1.27
C ASP A 135 0.63 30.86 -0.96
N VAL A 136 1.50 30.45 -1.90
CA VAL A 136 2.34 29.26 -1.77
C VAL A 136 3.80 29.65 -1.89
N GLU A 137 4.57 29.38 -0.84
CA GLU A 137 5.99 29.68 -0.76
C GLU A 137 6.80 28.38 -0.63
N LEU A 138 7.69 28.10 -1.60
CA LEU A 138 8.64 26.98 -1.55
C LEU A 138 9.98 27.49 -1.04
N ILE A 139 10.38 27.08 0.17
CA ILE A 139 11.53 27.67 0.86
C ILE A 139 12.53 26.64 1.39
N GLY A 140 13.78 27.10 1.58
CA GLY A 140 14.79 26.40 2.37
C GLY A 140 14.58 26.61 3.87
N VAL A 141 15.34 25.89 4.69
CA VAL A 141 15.20 25.96 6.15
C VAL A 141 15.61 27.33 6.71
N GLY A 142 16.60 27.99 6.11
CA GLY A 142 17.07 29.30 6.59
C GLY A 142 16.11 30.46 6.35
N GLN A 143 15.06 30.25 5.56
CA GLN A 143 14.03 31.24 5.29
C GLN A 143 12.80 31.09 6.21
N LEU A 144 12.80 30.08 7.09
CA LEU A 144 11.62 29.73 7.88
C LEU A 144 11.17 30.86 8.82
N ASP A 145 12.11 31.60 9.40
CA ASP A 145 11.80 32.74 10.28
C ASP A 145 11.11 33.88 9.52
N ASP A 146 11.56 34.18 8.31
CA ASP A 146 11.03 35.27 7.49
C ASP A 146 9.62 34.95 6.95
N CYS A 147 9.31 33.67 6.73
CA CYS A 147 8.05 33.20 6.17
C CYS A 147 7.02 32.79 7.24
N THR A 148 7.40 32.74 8.52
CA THR A 148 6.47 32.41 9.61
C THR A 148 5.52 33.59 9.87
N PRO A 149 4.18 33.38 9.87
CA PRO A 149 3.22 34.43 10.21
C PRO A 149 3.45 34.99 11.62
N GLU A 150 3.12 36.26 11.86
CA GLU A 150 3.30 36.90 13.18
C GLU A 150 2.58 36.15 14.33
N SER A 151 1.43 35.54 14.03
CA SER A 151 0.64 34.73 14.97
C SER A 151 1.08 33.27 15.04
N GLY A 152 1.99 32.83 14.18
CA GLY A 152 2.26 31.41 13.91
C GLY A 152 1.30 30.81 12.87
N PHE A 153 1.52 29.54 12.53
CA PHE A 153 0.73 28.76 11.60
C PHE A 153 -0.48 28.13 12.29
N ASP A 154 -1.61 28.06 11.59
CA ASP A 154 -2.82 27.38 12.03
C ASP A 154 -2.63 25.86 12.07
N ARG A 155 -1.91 25.32 11.07
CA ARG A 155 -1.58 23.90 10.95
C ARG A 155 -0.10 23.70 10.62
N VAL A 156 0.53 22.74 11.28
CA VAL A 156 1.88 22.29 10.93
C VAL A 156 1.87 20.80 10.65
N LEU A 157 2.40 20.39 9.49
CA LEU A 157 2.55 19.00 9.11
C LEU A 157 4.01 18.69 8.83
N SER A 158 4.51 17.60 9.42
CA SER A 158 5.77 17.00 9.01
C SER A 158 5.51 15.64 8.37
N THR A 159 6.19 15.36 7.27
CA THR A 159 6.14 14.04 6.65
C THR A 159 7.38 13.18 6.95
N GLY A 160 8.30 13.70 7.75
CA GLY A 160 9.48 13.01 8.27
C GLY A 160 9.43 12.87 9.78
N MET A 161 10.03 11.79 10.29
CA MET A 161 10.06 11.49 11.71
C MET A 161 11.09 12.35 12.44
N PHE A 162 10.67 12.96 13.55
CA PHE A 162 11.56 13.58 14.51
C PHE A 162 11.98 12.59 15.61
N PRO A 163 13.23 12.62 16.09
CA PRO A 163 13.68 11.76 17.20
C PRO A 163 13.06 12.15 18.56
N ALA A 164 12.61 13.40 18.69
CA ALA A 164 11.94 13.94 19.86
C ALA A 164 11.07 15.14 19.44
N LEU A 165 10.25 15.66 20.34
CA LEU A 165 9.41 16.84 20.09
C LEU A 165 10.27 18.05 19.64
N PRO A 166 10.09 18.57 18.40
CA PRO A 166 10.88 19.69 17.89
C PRO A 166 10.34 21.03 18.40
N LEU A 167 10.92 21.55 19.49
CA LEU A 167 10.43 22.79 20.12
C LEU A 167 10.50 24.01 19.18
N SER A 168 11.56 24.11 18.36
CA SER A 168 11.69 25.17 17.36
C SER A 168 10.49 25.20 16.40
N VAL A 169 10.09 24.04 15.88
CA VAL A 169 8.90 23.90 15.01
C VAL A 169 7.62 24.21 15.79
N MET A 170 7.50 23.72 17.03
CA MET A 170 6.31 23.98 17.86
C MET A 170 6.11 25.46 18.21
N MET A 171 7.19 26.23 18.35
CA MET A 171 7.11 27.69 18.55
C MET A 171 6.49 28.45 17.36
N ARG A 172 6.32 27.77 16.22
CA ARG A 172 5.68 28.33 15.01
C ARG A 172 4.23 27.93 14.88
N VAL A 173 3.68 27.14 15.81
CA VAL A 173 2.25 26.82 15.88
C VAL A 173 1.56 27.92 16.69
N GLN A 174 0.50 28.51 16.14
CA GLN A 174 -0.28 29.50 16.88
C GLN A 174 -1.01 28.88 18.09
N ASP A 175 -1.48 29.72 19.02
CA ASP A 175 -2.09 29.27 20.30
C ASP A 175 -3.26 28.28 20.13
N GLU A 176 -4.16 28.50 19.18
CA GLU A 176 -5.31 27.61 18.88
C GLU A 176 -5.02 26.65 17.71
N GLY A 177 -3.78 26.66 17.21
CA GLY A 177 -3.32 25.79 16.13
C GLY A 177 -2.85 24.45 16.66
N TYR A 178 -2.59 23.53 15.72
CA TYR A 178 -2.00 22.25 16.09
C TYR A 178 -1.08 21.69 15.00
N ALA A 179 -0.19 20.81 15.45
CA ALA A 179 0.80 20.15 14.64
C ALA A 179 0.50 18.64 14.54
N VAL A 180 0.66 18.10 13.34
CA VAL A 180 0.62 16.67 13.03
C VAL A 180 2.04 16.22 12.72
N LEU A 181 2.71 15.64 13.73
CA LEU A 181 4.14 15.33 13.67
C LEU A 181 4.38 13.83 13.91
N PRO A 182 5.13 13.14 13.04
CA PRO A 182 5.68 11.83 13.32
C PRO A 182 6.87 11.98 14.29
N ILE A 183 6.78 11.36 15.47
CA ILE A 183 7.81 11.41 16.51
C ILE A 183 8.19 9.98 16.89
N GLU A 184 9.49 9.74 17.07
CA GLU A 184 9.99 8.44 17.49
C GLU A 184 9.42 8.03 18.87
N HIS A 185 8.82 6.85 18.94
CA HIS A 185 8.36 6.24 20.18
C HIS A 185 8.58 4.72 20.14
N GLY A 186 9.45 4.21 21.01
CA GLY A 186 9.71 2.77 21.11
C GLY A 186 10.31 2.17 19.82
N GLY A 187 11.15 2.92 19.12
CA GLY A 187 11.79 2.50 17.86
C GLY A 187 10.87 2.50 16.64
N ARG A 188 9.70 3.14 16.72
CA ARG A 188 8.79 3.35 15.59
C ARG A 188 8.43 4.82 15.47
N SER A 189 8.12 5.25 14.25
CA SER A 189 7.52 6.56 14.00
C SER A 189 6.04 6.56 14.41
N MET A 190 5.72 7.39 15.40
CA MET A 190 4.37 7.54 15.96
C MET A 190 3.80 8.89 15.52
N LEU A 191 2.70 8.89 14.77
CA LEU A 191 2.03 10.14 14.42
C LEU A 191 1.32 10.71 15.65
N GLN A 192 1.62 11.96 15.98
CA GLN A 192 1.06 12.67 17.12
C GLN A 192 0.37 13.97 16.66
N LEU A 193 -0.79 14.23 17.27
CA LEU A 193 -1.47 15.53 17.25
C LEU A 193 -0.99 16.32 18.46
N ILE A 194 -0.48 17.54 18.24
CA ILE A 194 0.16 18.35 19.28
C ILE A 194 -0.39 19.76 19.24
N GLN A 195 -0.88 20.26 20.37
CA GLN A 195 -1.49 21.59 20.50
C GLN A 195 -1.04 22.26 21.79
N HIS A 196 -1.17 23.58 21.89
CA HIS A 196 -0.98 24.30 23.14
C HIS A 196 -2.11 23.99 24.13
N HIS A 197 -1.79 23.96 25.43
CA HIS A 197 -2.73 23.61 26.49
C HIS A 197 -2.65 24.58 27.68
N GLY A 198 -2.68 25.88 27.41
CA GLY A 198 -2.59 26.93 28.43
C GLY A 198 -1.23 26.99 29.13
N GLU A 199 -0.91 28.14 29.73
CA GLU A 199 0.33 28.38 30.52
C GLU A 199 1.65 27.90 29.88
N GLY A 200 1.73 27.81 28.55
CA GLY A 200 2.91 27.34 27.81
C GLY A 200 3.12 25.82 27.82
N GLU A 201 2.13 25.05 28.26
CA GLU A 201 2.14 23.58 28.17
C GLU A 201 1.70 23.10 26.78
N LEU A 202 2.19 21.92 26.39
CA LEU A 202 1.81 21.24 25.16
C LEU A 202 1.07 19.94 25.51
N MET A 203 -0.07 19.72 24.84
CA MET A 203 -0.75 18.44 24.86
C MET A 203 -0.38 17.67 23.58
N ALA A 204 0.09 16.43 23.74
CA ALA A 204 0.35 15.52 22.64
C ALA A 204 -0.53 14.26 22.75
N GLN A 205 -1.19 13.90 21.66
CA GLN A 205 -2.00 12.69 21.54
C GLN A 205 -1.47 11.80 20.41
N SER A 206 -1.10 10.56 20.74
CA SER A 206 -0.72 9.56 19.73
C SER A 206 -1.93 9.06 18.94
N VAL A 207 -1.79 8.99 17.62
CA VAL A 207 -2.82 8.49 16.70
C VAL A 207 -2.55 7.03 16.32
N ALA A 208 -1.63 6.80 15.37
CA ALA A 208 -1.22 5.48 14.90
C ALA A 208 0.18 5.56 14.28
N CYS A 209 0.82 4.41 14.04
CA CYS A 209 2.16 4.41 13.45
C CYS A 209 2.07 4.99 12.04
N TRP A 210 3.03 5.83 11.68
CA TRP A 210 3.22 6.27 10.31
C TRP A 210 4.68 6.05 9.96
N ASP A 211 4.97 5.01 9.17
CA ASP A 211 6.33 4.51 8.96
C ASP A 211 7.11 5.38 7.96
N VAL A 212 7.40 6.62 8.34
CA VAL A 212 8.13 7.59 7.53
C VAL A 212 9.61 7.61 7.91
N ASP A 213 10.43 8.03 6.94
CA ASP A 213 11.87 8.18 7.14
C ASP A 213 12.16 9.24 8.22
N PRO A 214 13.22 9.07 9.04
CA PRO A 214 13.70 10.11 9.93
C PRO A 214 14.25 11.30 9.14
N TRP A 215 14.11 12.50 9.71
CA TRP A 215 14.84 13.66 9.22
C TRP A 215 16.35 13.46 9.35
N PRO A 216 17.16 13.82 8.33
CA PRO A 216 18.61 13.84 8.47
C PRO A 216 19.05 14.78 9.58
N GLU A 217 20.16 14.44 10.25
CA GLU A 217 20.71 15.24 11.35
C GLU A 217 20.97 16.71 10.94
N GLU A 218 21.47 16.92 9.72
CA GLU A 218 21.72 18.24 9.16
C GLU A 218 20.43 19.08 9.07
N VAL A 219 19.29 18.45 8.76
CA VAL A 219 17.99 19.10 8.67
C VAL A 219 17.43 19.44 10.04
N LEU A 220 17.59 18.53 11.00
CA LEU A 220 17.23 18.79 12.39
C LEU A 220 18.02 19.99 12.96
N ILE A 221 19.32 20.07 12.69
CA ILE A 221 20.15 21.22 13.05
C ILE A 221 19.65 22.49 12.36
N GLY A 222 19.29 22.41 11.07
CA GLY A 222 18.70 23.52 10.33
C GLY A 222 17.45 24.06 11.01
N PHE A 223 16.50 23.20 11.40
CA PHE A 223 15.26 23.64 12.06
C PHE A 223 15.51 24.38 13.39
N GLU A 224 16.54 23.97 14.14
CA GLU A 224 16.92 24.59 15.41
C GLU A 224 17.72 25.89 15.24
N THR A 225 18.52 26.00 14.18
CA THR A 225 19.49 27.10 14.01
C THR A 225 19.10 28.15 12.96
N GLY A 226 18.14 27.84 12.08
CA GLY A 226 17.84 28.66 10.91
C GLY A 226 18.97 28.66 9.86
N ALA A 227 19.88 27.69 9.91
CA ALA A 227 20.93 27.56 8.91
C ALA A 227 20.43 26.81 7.67
N ASP A 228 20.78 27.32 6.49
CA ASP A 228 20.60 26.58 5.24
C ASP A 228 21.50 25.35 5.20
N ILE A 229 21.00 24.32 4.52
CA ILE A 229 21.67 23.03 4.37
C ILE A 229 22.41 22.99 3.04
N GLY A 230 23.49 22.23 2.99
CA GLY A 230 24.28 22.04 1.77
C GLY A 230 23.47 21.48 0.60
N VAL A 231 23.93 21.85 -0.60
CA VAL A 231 23.33 21.51 -1.89
C VAL A 231 23.40 19.99 -2.13
N GLY A 232 22.26 19.36 -2.39
CA GLY A 232 22.20 17.99 -2.90
C GLY A 232 22.83 17.87 -4.28
N ASN A 233 23.36 16.70 -4.63
CA ASN A 233 23.90 16.49 -5.98
C ASN A 233 22.76 16.50 -7.01
N SER A 234 22.91 17.28 -8.09
CA SER A 234 21.98 17.25 -9.21
C SER A 234 21.97 15.85 -9.84
N VAL A 235 20.81 15.18 -9.84
CA VAL A 235 20.65 13.90 -10.52
C VAL A 235 20.06 14.18 -11.89
N GLN A 236 20.78 13.78 -12.94
CA GLN A 236 20.24 13.87 -14.29
C GLN A 236 19.20 12.76 -14.48
N GLU A 237 17.93 13.15 -14.50
CA GLU A 237 16.84 12.22 -14.80
C GLU A 237 16.98 11.70 -16.24
N CYS A 238 17.16 10.39 -16.36
CA CYS A 238 17.14 9.69 -17.64
C CYS A 238 16.18 8.50 -17.55
N ARG A 239 15.86 7.90 -18.70
CA ARG A 239 14.92 6.77 -18.76
C ARG A 239 15.29 5.64 -17.79
N LEU A 240 16.58 5.29 -17.70
CA LEU A 240 17.05 4.22 -16.81
C LEU A 240 16.88 4.57 -15.33
N SER A 241 17.13 5.82 -14.93
CA SER A 241 16.94 6.23 -13.53
C SER A 241 15.47 6.31 -13.15
N ILE A 242 14.59 6.69 -14.09
CA ILE A 242 13.14 6.66 -13.88
C ILE A 242 12.63 5.22 -13.74
N GLU A 243 13.04 4.32 -14.63
CA GLU A 243 12.67 2.89 -14.55
C GLU A 243 13.16 2.27 -13.23
N ALA A 244 14.39 2.59 -12.79
CA ALA A 244 14.90 2.15 -11.49
C ALA A 244 14.06 2.68 -10.32
N ALA A 245 13.76 3.98 -10.30
CA ALA A 245 12.93 4.61 -9.27
C ALA A 245 11.58 3.91 -9.11
N TRP A 246 10.90 3.62 -10.22
CA TRP A 246 9.62 2.91 -10.21
C TRP A 246 9.72 1.48 -9.66
N CYS A 247 10.78 0.75 -10.01
CA CYS A 247 10.98 -0.61 -9.52
C CYS A 247 11.41 -0.68 -8.05
N GLU A 248 12.02 0.38 -7.53
CA GLU A 248 12.53 0.42 -6.15
C GLU A 248 11.55 1.11 -5.18
N ALA A 249 10.52 1.79 -5.70
CA ALA A 249 9.57 2.58 -4.92
C ALA A 249 8.85 1.78 -3.82
N ASN A 250 8.65 0.47 -3.99
CA ASN A 250 7.99 -0.37 -3.00
C ASN A 250 8.89 -1.43 -2.34
N SER A 251 10.21 -1.34 -2.54
CA SER A 251 11.21 -2.25 -1.97
C SER A 251 11.12 -2.40 -0.44
N VAL A 252 10.75 -1.35 0.28
CA VAL A 252 10.41 -1.41 1.71
C VAL A 252 8.89 -1.36 1.82
N PRO A 253 8.17 -2.44 2.14
CA PRO A 253 6.71 -2.49 1.97
C PRO A 253 5.92 -1.61 2.95
N THR A 254 6.49 -1.30 4.12
CA THR A 254 5.85 -0.53 5.18
C THR A 254 6.10 0.97 5.08
N ARG A 255 7.13 1.42 4.36
CA ARG A 255 7.48 2.85 4.25
C ARG A 255 6.27 3.72 3.84
N ASP A 256 6.11 4.88 4.45
CA ASP A 256 4.96 5.79 4.29
C ASP A 256 3.58 5.20 4.65
N ARG A 257 3.48 3.95 5.15
CA ARG A 257 2.20 3.34 5.54
C ARG A 257 1.74 3.85 6.90
N PHE A 258 0.44 4.06 7.02
CA PHE A 258 -0.22 4.53 8.22
C PHE A 258 -1.14 3.46 8.79
N GLY A 259 -1.00 3.15 10.08
CA GLY A 259 -1.88 2.20 10.76
C GLY A 259 -1.31 1.65 12.06
N PRO A 260 -2.01 0.71 12.72
CA PRO A 260 -1.52 0.06 13.93
C PRO A 260 -0.23 -0.73 13.67
N ALA A 261 0.67 -0.77 14.66
CA ALA A 261 1.94 -1.51 14.58
C ALA A 261 1.80 -2.95 14.04
N ARG A 262 0.80 -3.69 14.53
CA ARG A 262 0.52 -5.07 14.08
C ARG A 262 0.11 -5.17 12.61
N MET A 263 -0.53 -4.15 12.07
CA MET A 263 -0.87 -4.08 10.65
C MET A 263 0.40 -3.96 9.82
N LEU A 264 1.32 -3.07 10.20
CA LEU A 264 2.60 -2.88 9.51
C LEU A 264 3.45 -4.17 9.54
N ASP A 265 3.51 -4.83 10.70
CA ASP A 265 4.23 -6.11 10.84
C ASP A 265 3.64 -7.20 9.94
N MET A 266 2.32 -7.19 9.76
CA MET A 266 1.64 -8.11 8.85
C MET A 266 1.93 -7.76 7.39
N VAL A 267 1.91 -6.48 7.00
CA VAL A 267 2.28 -6.03 5.65
C VAL A 267 3.66 -6.56 5.29
N GLU A 268 4.66 -6.33 6.14
CA GLU A 268 6.03 -6.77 5.91
C GLU A 268 6.12 -8.30 5.77
N ARG A 269 5.53 -9.04 6.71
CA ARG A 269 5.55 -10.50 6.70
C ARG A 269 4.90 -11.08 5.44
N VAL A 270 3.74 -10.56 5.04
CA VAL A 270 3.00 -11.07 3.88
C VAL A 270 3.69 -10.68 2.57
N TRP A 271 4.25 -9.48 2.48
CA TRP A 271 4.96 -9.01 1.29
C TRP A 271 6.12 -9.92 0.88
N TYR A 272 6.84 -10.46 1.86
CA TYR A 272 7.96 -11.37 1.65
C TYR A 272 7.59 -12.86 1.75
N SER A 273 6.30 -13.19 1.91
CA SER A 273 5.88 -14.59 2.13
C SER A 273 5.84 -15.43 0.85
N ILE A 274 5.66 -14.80 -0.30
CA ILE A 274 5.49 -15.49 -1.58
C ILE A 274 6.01 -14.61 -2.72
N ASP A 275 6.73 -15.24 -3.65
CA ASP A 275 7.20 -14.62 -4.88
C ASP A 275 6.40 -15.18 -6.06
N PRO A 276 5.89 -14.34 -6.97
CA PRO A 276 5.20 -14.82 -8.16
C PRO A 276 6.19 -15.47 -9.13
N VAL A 277 5.74 -16.47 -9.90
CA VAL A 277 6.60 -17.16 -10.85
C VAL A 277 6.22 -16.77 -12.28
N HIS A 278 7.11 -16.00 -12.90
CA HIS A 278 6.99 -15.61 -14.31
C HIS A 278 7.54 -16.73 -15.19
N SER A 279 6.68 -17.33 -16.02
CA SER A 279 7.07 -18.47 -16.87
C SER A 279 8.15 -18.12 -17.91
N ASP A 280 8.22 -16.84 -18.29
CA ASP A 280 9.17 -16.31 -19.28
C ASP A 280 10.50 -15.84 -18.67
N VAL A 281 10.62 -15.84 -17.33
CA VAL A 281 11.85 -15.45 -16.62
C VAL A 281 12.57 -16.70 -16.11
N PRO A 282 13.83 -16.93 -16.50
CA PRO A 282 14.61 -18.04 -15.98
C PRO A 282 14.75 -17.99 -14.45
N GLU A 283 14.79 -19.16 -13.82
CA GLU A 283 14.96 -19.28 -12.38
C GLU A 283 16.27 -18.62 -11.92
N GLY A 284 16.17 -17.70 -10.96
CA GLY A 284 17.32 -16.94 -10.43
C GLY A 284 17.68 -15.68 -11.23
N GLU A 285 16.97 -15.37 -12.32
CA GLU A 285 17.09 -14.09 -13.01
C GLU A 285 16.02 -13.11 -12.55
N SER A 286 16.37 -11.83 -12.50
CA SER A 286 15.41 -10.75 -12.29
C SER A 286 14.68 -10.46 -13.60
N GLY A 287 13.35 -10.38 -13.56
CA GLY A 287 12.57 -9.92 -14.71
C GLY A 287 12.87 -8.46 -15.09
N GLY A 288 12.31 -8.02 -16.22
CA GLY A 288 12.42 -6.65 -16.71
C GLY A 288 11.51 -5.68 -15.95
N PHE A 289 11.36 -4.47 -16.51
CA PHE A 289 10.52 -3.43 -15.89
C PHE A 289 9.07 -3.90 -15.66
N ARG A 290 8.48 -4.62 -16.62
CA ARG A 290 7.10 -5.12 -16.52
C ARG A 290 6.94 -6.11 -15.38
N GLU A 291 7.84 -7.09 -15.29
CA GLU A 291 7.80 -8.13 -14.27
C GLU A 291 7.99 -7.52 -12.88
N ARG A 292 8.91 -6.56 -12.71
CA ARG A 292 9.12 -5.90 -11.41
C ARG A 292 7.91 -5.09 -10.94
N ILE A 293 7.23 -4.37 -11.85
CA ILE A 293 5.98 -3.67 -11.49
C ILE A 293 4.85 -4.67 -11.21
N SER A 294 4.78 -5.76 -11.97
CA SER A 294 3.84 -6.85 -11.71
C SER A 294 4.07 -7.49 -10.34
N ASP A 295 5.33 -7.67 -9.91
CA ASP A 295 5.67 -8.23 -8.61
C ASP A 295 5.18 -7.35 -7.47
N ASP A 296 5.40 -6.04 -7.55
CA ASP A 296 4.92 -5.08 -6.56
C ASP A 296 3.37 -5.13 -6.45
N LEU A 297 2.67 -5.15 -7.59
CA LEU A 297 1.22 -5.28 -7.64
C LEU A 297 0.75 -6.61 -7.05
N PHE A 298 1.38 -7.72 -7.41
CA PHE A 298 1.06 -9.05 -6.89
C PHE A 298 1.24 -9.12 -5.37
N ARG A 299 2.37 -8.63 -4.84
CA ARG A 299 2.65 -8.62 -3.40
C ARG A 299 1.68 -7.72 -2.65
N MET A 300 1.38 -6.53 -3.17
CA MET A 300 0.37 -5.65 -2.58
C MET A 300 -1.02 -6.28 -2.62
N GLY A 301 -1.39 -6.90 -3.74
CA GLY A 301 -2.64 -7.64 -3.89
C GLY A 301 -2.75 -8.76 -2.86
N HIS A 302 -1.66 -9.48 -2.58
CA HIS A 302 -1.64 -10.51 -1.55
C HIS A 302 -1.76 -9.93 -0.14
N VAL A 303 -1.09 -8.81 0.15
CA VAL A 303 -1.28 -8.08 1.43
C VAL A 303 -2.75 -7.69 1.61
N LEU A 304 -3.37 -7.12 0.59
CA LEU A 304 -4.78 -6.72 0.61
C LEU A 304 -5.73 -7.92 0.80
N LEU A 305 -5.40 -9.07 0.19
CA LEU A 305 -6.14 -10.33 0.36
C LEU A 305 -6.12 -10.77 1.83
N GLN A 306 -4.93 -10.78 2.45
CA GLN A 306 -4.77 -11.16 3.86
C GLN A 306 -5.44 -10.15 4.82
N MET A 307 -5.61 -8.90 4.39
CA MET A 307 -6.37 -7.89 5.12
C MET A 307 -7.89 -8.01 4.96
N GLY A 308 -8.38 -8.87 4.07
CA GLY A 308 -9.81 -8.98 3.75
C GLY A 308 -10.34 -7.87 2.85
N ILE A 309 -9.46 -7.13 2.17
CA ILE A 309 -9.83 -6.03 1.26
C ILE A 309 -9.90 -6.59 -0.17
N PHE A 310 -10.87 -7.49 -0.39
CA PHE A 310 -10.93 -8.35 -1.57
C PHE A 310 -11.11 -7.60 -2.89
N GLU A 311 -11.89 -6.51 -2.90
CA GLU A 311 -12.06 -5.70 -4.11
C GLU A 311 -10.72 -5.12 -4.60
N LEU A 312 -9.98 -4.43 -3.72
CA LEU A 312 -8.66 -3.88 -4.08
C LEU A 312 -7.66 -5.00 -4.37
N SER A 313 -7.71 -6.11 -3.64
CA SER A 313 -6.87 -7.27 -3.94
C SER A 313 -7.10 -7.75 -5.37
N SER A 314 -8.36 -7.91 -5.79
CA SER A 314 -8.72 -8.37 -7.12
C SER A 314 -8.20 -7.45 -8.23
N GLU A 315 -8.21 -6.14 -8.01
CA GLU A 315 -7.65 -5.18 -8.97
C GLU A 315 -6.13 -5.30 -9.09
N HIS A 316 -5.43 -5.40 -7.95
CA HIS A 316 -3.98 -5.53 -7.95
C HIS A 316 -3.54 -6.84 -8.61
N GLN A 317 -4.24 -7.94 -8.32
CA GLN A 317 -3.97 -9.23 -8.96
C GLN A 317 -4.32 -9.22 -10.44
N GLY A 318 -5.45 -8.62 -10.83
CA GLY A 318 -5.82 -8.48 -12.24
C GLY A 318 -4.79 -7.70 -13.05
N GLU A 319 -4.31 -6.58 -12.50
CA GLU A 319 -3.28 -5.75 -13.16
C GLU A 319 -1.91 -6.41 -13.17
N ALA A 320 -1.50 -7.10 -12.08
CA ALA A 320 -0.28 -7.91 -12.07
C ALA A 320 -0.33 -8.96 -13.18
N PHE A 321 -1.38 -9.79 -13.20
CA PHE A 321 -1.58 -10.81 -14.23
C PHE A 321 -1.59 -10.24 -15.66
N ARG A 322 -2.15 -9.05 -15.86
CA ARG A 322 -2.20 -8.40 -17.16
C ARG A 322 -0.83 -7.91 -17.64
N LEU A 323 0.02 -7.42 -16.73
CA LEU A 323 1.36 -6.92 -17.05
C LEU A 323 2.36 -8.06 -17.29
N ALA A 324 2.39 -9.03 -16.39
CA ALA A 324 3.23 -10.22 -16.49
C ALA A 324 2.48 -11.42 -15.89
N PRO A 325 1.83 -12.25 -16.74
CA PRO A 325 0.97 -13.34 -16.28
C PRO A 325 1.70 -14.36 -15.40
N THR A 326 1.15 -14.60 -14.21
CA THR A 326 1.59 -15.68 -13.31
C THR A 326 0.39 -16.49 -12.81
N ALA A 327 0.61 -17.79 -12.57
CA ALA A 327 -0.46 -18.66 -12.07
C ALA A 327 -0.86 -18.29 -10.63
N GLU A 328 0.08 -17.77 -9.82
CA GLU A 328 -0.18 -17.30 -8.47
C GLU A 328 -1.13 -16.09 -8.48
N SER A 329 -0.89 -15.12 -9.36
CA SER A 329 -1.74 -13.93 -9.45
C SER A 329 -3.17 -14.29 -9.88
N ALA A 330 -3.32 -15.17 -10.88
CA ALA A 330 -4.62 -15.69 -11.28
C ALA A 330 -5.31 -16.48 -10.14
N THR A 331 -4.55 -17.23 -9.35
CA THR A 331 -5.09 -17.98 -8.20
C THR A 331 -5.62 -17.02 -7.13
N PHE A 332 -4.84 -16.02 -6.72
CA PHE A 332 -5.25 -15.04 -5.71
C PHE A 332 -6.38 -14.13 -6.17
N LEU A 333 -6.48 -13.84 -7.47
CA LEU A 333 -7.65 -13.20 -8.05
C LEU A 333 -8.89 -14.09 -7.91
N GLY A 334 -8.77 -15.39 -8.20
CA GLY A 334 -9.83 -16.35 -7.97
C GLY A 334 -10.29 -16.41 -6.51
N TRP A 335 -9.35 -16.38 -5.56
CA TRP A 335 -9.66 -16.34 -4.12
C TRP A 335 -10.40 -15.06 -3.74
N SER A 336 -9.93 -13.90 -4.19
CA SER A 336 -10.60 -12.62 -3.95
C SER A 336 -12.05 -12.62 -4.43
N LEU A 337 -12.30 -13.17 -5.63
CA LEU A 337 -13.65 -13.28 -6.19
C LEU A 337 -14.52 -14.26 -5.42
N SER A 338 -13.95 -15.38 -4.95
CA SER A 338 -14.67 -16.34 -4.11
C SER A 338 -15.10 -15.72 -2.78
N GLU A 339 -14.25 -14.90 -2.15
CA GLU A 339 -14.58 -14.18 -0.91
C GLU A 339 -15.64 -13.08 -1.12
N MET A 340 -15.82 -12.64 -2.37
CA MET A 340 -16.89 -11.72 -2.79
C MET A 340 -18.13 -12.44 -3.35
N ASP A 341 -18.26 -13.75 -3.09
CA ASP A 341 -19.35 -14.61 -3.57
C ASP A 341 -19.48 -14.72 -5.10
N ASP A 342 -18.48 -14.29 -5.88
CA ASP A 342 -18.42 -14.52 -7.34
C ASP A 342 -17.79 -15.88 -7.66
N THR A 343 -18.56 -16.93 -7.42
CA THR A 343 -18.10 -18.31 -7.61
C THR A 343 -17.73 -18.62 -9.07
N TRP A 344 -18.45 -18.04 -10.04
CA TRP A 344 -18.17 -18.30 -11.47
C TRP A 344 -16.93 -17.57 -11.95
N GLY A 345 -16.72 -16.32 -11.50
CA GLY A 345 -15.47 -15.60 -11.69
C GLY A 345 -14.29 -16.36 -11.10
N ALA A 346 -14.42 -16.85 -9.86
CA ALA A 346 -13.39 -17.64 -9.19
C ALA A 346 -13.00 -18.90 -9.98
N LEU A 347 -13.98 -19.67 -10.47
CA LEU A 347 -13.74 -20.86 -11.31
C LEU A 347 -13.04 -20.51 -12.64
N GLY A 348 -13.42 -19.39 -13.26
CA GLY A 348 -12.79 -18.89 -14.48
C GLY A 348 -11.31 -18.59 -14.27
N TRP A 349 -10.98 -17.92 -13.16
CA TRP A 349 -9.61 -17.58 -12.81
C TRP A 349 -8.77 -18.77 -12.36
N CYS A 350 -9.34 -19.74 -11.65
CA CYS A 350 -8.64 -21.00 -11.36
C CYS A 350 -8.27 -21.74 -12.65
N ARG A 351 -9.17 -21.79 -13.63
CA ARG A 351 -8.84 -22.34 -14.96
C ARG A 351 -7.73 -21.55 -15.63
N LYS A 352 -7.77 -20.21 -15.53
CA LYS A 352 -6.73 -19.34 -16.09
C LYS A 352 -5.37 -19.56 -15.45
N ALA A 353 -5.32 -19.79 -14.13
CA ALA A 353 -4.10 -20.14 -13.42
C ALA A 353 -3.52 -21.46 -13.94
N ILE A 354 -4.35 -22.49 -14.14
CA ILE A 354 -3.93 -23.79 -14.72
C ILE A 354 -3.43 -23.63 -16.16
N GLU A 355 -4.08 -22.81 -16.99
CA GLU A 355 -3.61 -22.49 -18.34
C GLU A 355 -2.24 -21.80 -18.34
N THR A 356 -1.94 -21.04 -17.28
CA THR A 356 -0.70 -20.28 -17.12
C THR A 356 0.43 -21.17 -16.61
N ASP A 357 0.19 -21.96 -15.56
CA ASP A 357 1.09 -23.02 -15.10
C ASP A 357 0.29 -24.18 -14.49
N GLU A 358 0.20 -25.29 -15.22
CA GLU A 358 -0.51 -26.50 -14.78
C GLU A 358 0.15 -27.19 -13.57
N ARG A 359 1.40 -26.84 -13.25
CA ARG A 359 2.16 -27.45 -12.15
C ARG A 359 1.73 -26.91 -10.79
N LEU A 360 1.11 -25.72 -10.75
CA LEU A 360 0.61 -25.11 -9.52
C LEU A 360 -0.64 -25.84 -9.04
N GLY A 361 -0.57 -26.46 -7.86
CA GLY A 361 -1.62 -27.32 -7.32
C GLY A 361 -2.84 -26.58 -6.77
N ASN A 362 -2.66 -25.35 -6.29
CA ASN A 362 -3.72 -24.52 -5.69
C ASN A 362 -4.98 -24.46 -6.57
N PRO A 363 -4.91 -23.97 -7.83
CA PRO A 363 -6.12 -23.81 -8.64
C PRO A 363 -6.85 -25.13 -8.96
N TRP A 364 -6.14 -26.27 -9.03
CA TRP A 364 -6.78 -27.58 -9.17
C TRP A 364 -7.60 -27.94 -7.94
N ASN A 365 -7.03 -27.73 -6.75
CA ASN A 365 -7.71 -27.96 -5.48
C ASN A 365 -8.92 -27.04 -5.33
N ASP A 366 -8.76 -25.76 -5.69
CA ASP A 366 -9.76 -24.72 -5.49
C ASP A 366 -11.00 -24.97 -6.36
N ILE A 367 -10.82 -25.37 -7.63
CA ILE A 367 -11.95 -25.81 -8.48
C ILE A 367 -12.69 -26.98 -7.81
N GLY A 368 -11.96 -27.96 -7.30
CA GLY A 368 -12.55 -29.10 -6.61
C GLY A 368 -13.32 -28.71 -5.35
N ALA A 369 -12.76 -27.80 -4.54
CA ALA A 369 -13.39 -27.30 -3.33
C ALA A 369 -14.68 -26.51 -3.63
N ILE A 370 -14.65 -25.64 -4.63
CA ILE A 370 -15.83 -24.89 -5.09
C ILE A 370 -16.92 -25.84 -5.59
N LEU A 371 -16.56 -26.87 -6.38
CA LEU A 371 -17.53 -27.86 -6.86
C LEU A 371 -18.15 -28.68 -5.72
N LEU A 372 -17.40 -28.93 -4.63
CA LEU A 372 -17.96 -29.55 -3.43
C LEU A 372 -18.96 -28.63 -2.70
N GLN A 373 -18.66 -27.33 -2.62
CA GLN A 373 -19.60 -26.34 -2.07
C GLN A 373 -20.88 -26.26 -2.90
N MET A 374 -20.78 -26.45 -4.22
CA MET A 374 -21.92 -26.53 -5.14
C MET A 374 -22.65 -27.88 -5.12
N GLU A 375 -22.33 -28.79 -4.19
CA GLU A 375 -22.90 -30.14 -4.11
C GLU A 375 -22.69 -30.99 -5.38
N GLN A 376 -21.55 -30.79 -6.07
CA GLN A 376 -21.16 -31.55 -7.27
C GLN A 376 -19.93 -32.43 -7.04
N PRO A 377 -19.97 -33.40 -6.11
CA PRO A 377 -18.80 -34.20 -5.74
C PRO A 377 -18.25 -35.04 -6.90
N THR A 378 -19.11 -35.53 -7.81
CA THR A 378 -18.66 -36.26 -9.00
C THR A 378 -17.81 -35.38 -9.92
N ALA A 379 -18.18 -34.12 -10.09
CA ALA A 379 -17.43 -33.18 -10.91
C ALA A 379 -16.13 -32.75 -10.23
N ALA A 380 -16.09 -32.70 -8.89
CA ALA A 380 -14.91 -32.29 -8.11
C ALA A 380 -13.75 -33.29 -8.17
N ILE A 381 -14.04 -34.60 -8.11
CA ILE A 381 -13.01 -35.67 -8.04
C ILE A 381 -11.87 -35.53 -9.06
N PRO A 382 -12.09 -35.34 -10.37
CA PRO A 382 -10.98 -35.25 -11.33
C PRO A 382 -10.04 -34.07 -11.04
N TRP A 383 -10.56 -32.93 -10.57
CA TRP A 383 -9.77 -31.76 -10.22
C TRP A 383 -8.94 -31.99 -8.95
N LEU A 384 -9.57 -32.54 -7.91
CA LEU A 384 -8.91 -32.87 -6.65
C LEU A 384 -7.82 -33.94 -6.85
N ALA A 385 -8.09 -34.94 -7.69
CA ALA A 385 -7.10 -35.94 -8.05
C ALA A 385 -5.94 -35.36 -8.88
N ALA A 386 -6.17 -34.33 -9.70
CA ALA A 386 -5.09 -33.62 -10.39
C ALA A 386 -4.24 -32.80 -9.40
N ALA A 387 -4.88 -32.14 -8.44
CA ALA A 387 -4.20 -31.39 -7.38
C ALA A 387 -3.25 -32.28 -6.56
N THR A 388 -3.64 -33.53 -6.22
CA THR A 388 -2.75 -34.46 -5.49
C THR A 388 -1.50 -34.90 -6.28
N ARG A 389 -1.47 -34.65 -7.59
CA ARG A 389 -0.34 -34.98 -8.48
C ARG A 389 0.45 -33.74 -8.94
N SER A 390 0.09 -32.56 -8.46
CA SER A 390 0.73 -31.30 -8.88
C SER A 390 2.13 -31.18 -8.30
N GLN A 391 3.04 -30.54 -9.04
CA GLN A 391 4.47 -30.47 -8.69
C GLN A 391 4.79 -29.31 -7.74
N ARG A 392 4.05 -28.20 -7.85
CA ARG A 392 4.24 -26.98 -7.07
C ARG A 392 3.03 -26.81 -6.16
N TYR A 393 3.15 -27.24 -4.90
CA TYR A 393 2.02 -27.14 -3.97
C TYR A 393 2.44 -27.20 -2.50
N ASP A 394 2.16 -26.13 -1.76
CA ASP A 394 2.65 -25.97 -0.39
C ASP A 394 1.73 -26.60 0.68
N ALA A 395 0.53 -27.06 0.29
CA ALA A 395 -0.47 -27.60 1.20
C ALA A 395 -0.98 -29.00 0.80
N PRO A 396 -0.09 -30.03 0.73
CA PRO A 396 -0.40 -31.34 0.14
C PRO A 396 -1.56 -32.08 0.82
N GLY A 397 -1.90 -31.77 2.07
CA GLY A 397 -3.04 -32.37 2.77
C GLY A 397 -4.42 -31.93 2.26
N HIS A 398 -4.58 -30.69 1.82
CA HIS A 398 -5.90 -30.13 1.46
C HIS A 398 -6.61 -30.87 0.31
N PRO A 399 -5.93 -31.22 -0.80
CA PRO A 399 -6.57 -31.96 -1.89
C PRO A 399 -7.01 -33.35 -1.47
N TRP A 400 -6.23 -34.03 -0.62
CA TRP A 400 -6.60 -35.33 -0.08
C TRP A 400 -7.82 -35.24 0.85
N SER A 401 -7.87 -34.23 1.71
CA SER A 401 -9.01 -33.95 2.59
C SER A 401 -10.29 -33.66 1.78
N ASN A 402 -10.18 -32.81 0.76
CA ASN A 402 -11.29 -32.54 -0.16
C ASN A 402 -11.70 -33.78 -0.96
N LEU A 403 -10.73 -34.59 -1.42
CA LEU A 403 -11.01 -35.83 -2.15
C LEU A 403 -11.73 -36.85 -1.26
N ALA A 404 -11.36 -36.93 0.03
CA ALA A 404 -12.07 -37.76 1.01
C ALA A 404 -13.53 -37.32 1.15
N ARG A 405 -13.77 -36.02 1.37
CA ARG A 405 -15.12 -35.43 1.44
C ARG A 405 -15.94 -35.67 0.17
N ALA A 406 -15.31 -35.59 -1.01
CA ALA A 406 -15.97 -35.88 -2.29
C ALA A 406 -16.42 -37.35 -2.38
N HIS A 407 -15.55 -38.29 -1.99
CA HIS A 407 -15.88 -39.71 -1.97
C HIS A 407 -16.91 -40.07 -0.91
N GLU A 408 -16.84 -39.46 0.28
CA GLU A 408 -17.83 -39.60 1.34
C GLU A 408 -19.23 -39.22 0.86
N ALA A 409 -19.37 -38.05 0.23
CA ALA A 409 -20.65 -37.56 -0.31
C ALA A 409 -21.26 -38.49 -1.36
N LEU A 410 -20.44 -39.27 -2.06
CA LEU A 410 -20.86 -40.29 -3.03
C LEU A 410 -21.07 -41.69 -2.42
N GLY A 411 -20.81 -41.88 -1.12
CA GLY A 411 -20.87 -43.19 -0.46
C GLY A 411 -19.71 -44.13 -0.80
N ASN A 412 -18.63 -43.63 -1.40
CA ASN A 412 -17.46 -44.39 -1.79
C ASN A 412 -16.52 -44.64 -0.59
N LYS A 413 -16.98 -45.45 0.37
CA LYS A 413 -16.36 -45.63 1.69
C LYS A 413 -14.85 -45.93 1.66
N MET A 414 -14.41 -46.89 0.84
CA MET A 414 -12.98 -47.26 0.79
C MET A 414 -12.11 -46.11 0.27
N ALA A 415 -12.51 -45.49 -0.83
CA ALA A 415 -11.77 -44.35 -1.40
C ALA A 415 -11.77 -43.14 -0.46
N SER A 416 -12.88 -42.90 0.24
CA SER A 416 -12.99 -41.87 1.27
C SER A 416 -12.02 -42.12 2.42
N TYR A 417 -11.94 -43.36 2.92
CA TYR A 417 -11.03 -43.75 4.00
C TYR A 417 -9.56 -43.62 3.58
N ASP A 418 -9.20 -44.12 2.40
CA ASP A 418 -7.83 -44.04 1.89
C ASP A 418 -7.37 -42.60 1.71
N ALA A 419 -8.23 -41.74 1.14
CA ALA A 419 -7.93 -40.31 0.97
C ALA A 419 -7.82 -39.59 2.33
N ALA A 420 -8.72 -39.89 3.29
CA ALA A 420 -8.68 -39.31 4.63
C ALA A 420 -7.40 -39.71 5.38
N ARG A 421 -7.00 -40.99 5.29
CA ARG A 421 -5.73 -41.47 5.86
C ARG A 421 -4.55 -40.68 5.30
N THR A 422 -4.45 -40.54 3.97
CA THR A 422 -3.36 -39.80 3.33
C THR A 422 -3.39 -38.31 3.69
N ALA A 423 -4.57 -37.70 3.81
CA ALA A 423 -4.68 -36.32 4.30
C ALA A 423 -4.10 -36.17 5.71
N LEU A 424 -4.38 -37.12 6.61
CA LEU A 424 -3.90 -37.11 8.00
C LEU A 424 -2.39 -37.38 8.13
N GLU A 425 -1.76 -38.03 7.14
CA GLU A 425 -0.29 -38.13 7.08
C GLU A 425 0.35 -36.74 6.92
N HIS A 426 -0.32 -35.81 6.22
CA HIS A 426 0.13 -34.43 6.02
C HIS A 426 -0.41 -33.45 7.06
N SER A 427 -1.62 -33.67 7.55
CA SER A 427 -2.34 -32.76 8.47
C SER A 427 -3.06 -33.58 9.55
N PRO A 428 -2.35 -34.03 10.60
CA PRO A 428 -2.89 -34.98 11.59
C PRO A 428 -4.11 -34.49 12.38
N ASN A 429 -4.37 -33.17 12.36
CA ASN A 429 -5.46 -32.54 13.09
C ASN A 429 -6.63 -32.13 12.18
N ASP A 430 -6.70 -32.61 10.94
CA ASP A 430 -7.84 -32.34 10.04
C ASP A 430 -9.11 -33.01 10.60
N GLU A 431 -10.02 -32.19 11.15
CA GLU A 431 -11.23 -32.65 11.82
C GLU A 431 -12.17 -33.43 10.89
N ASN A 432 -12.27 -33.02 9.62
CA ASN A 432 -13.10 -33.72 8.65
C ASN A 432 -12.57 -35.12 8.40
N CYS A 433 -11.27 -35.26 8.22
CA CYS A 433 -10.64 -36.55 7.97
C CYS A 433 -10.68 -37.46 9.20
N LEU A 434 -10.46 -36.93 10.41
CA LEU A 434 -10.62 -37.68 11.66
C LEU A 434 -12.04 -38.23 11.80
N ARG A 435 -13.05 -37.39 11.56
CA ARG A 435 -14.46 -37.81 11.58
C ARG A 435 -14.74 -38.93 10.55
N ILE A 436 -14.27 -38.76 9.31
CA ILE A 436 -14.43 -39.78 8.25
C ILE A 436 -13.80 -41.11 8.68
N MET A 437 -12.61 -41.08 9.29
CA MET A 437 -11.92 -42.27 9.77
C MET A 437 -12.70 -42.98 10.88
N ASP A 438 -13.24 -42.24 11.85
CA ASP A 438 -14.03 -42.79 12.94
C ASP A 438 -15.33 -43.42 12.44
N ASP A 439 -16.07 -42.71 11.58
CA ASP A 439 -17.34 -43.17 11.00
C ASP A 439 -17.17 -44.46 10.16
N LEU A 440 -16.01 -44.61 9.50
CA LEU A 440 -15.71 -45.75 8.63
C LEU A 440 -14.91 -46.87 9.31
N SER A 441 -14.32 -46.62 10.48
CA SER A 441 -13.54 -47.60 11.25
C SER A 441 -14.33 -48.88 11.56
N GLY A 442 -15.62 -48.74 11.87
CA GLY A 442 -16.53 -49.86 12.14
C GLY A 442 -17.03 -50.60 10.90
N PHE A 443 -16.75 -50.11 9.69
CA PHE A 443 -17.16 -50.74 8.43
C PHE A 443 -16.03 -51.57 7.78
N LEU A 444 -14.78 -51.35 8.18
CA LEU A 444 -13.58 -52.00 7.63
C LEU A 444 -13.04 -53.14 8.52
N LEU A 445 -13.63 -53.34 9.70
CA LEU A 445 -13.49 -54.51 10.57
C LEU A 445 -14.57 -55.54 10.24
#